data_AF-A0A6I3E421-F1
#
_entry.id   AF-A0A6I3E421-F1
#
_cell.length_a   1.000
_cell.length_b   1.000
_cell.length_c   1.000
_cell.angle_alpha   90.00
_cell.angle_beta   90.00
_cell.angle_gamma   90.00
#
_symmetry.space_group_name_H-M   'P 1'
#
loop_
_entity.id
_entity.type
_entity.pdbx_description
1 polymer ?
#
loop_
_entity_poly.entity_id
_entity_poly.type
_entity_poly.pdbx_seq_one_letter_code
_entity_poly.pdbx_strand_id
1 'polypeptide(L)'
;MEKREWKPRSDKPRSDKPRSDKPTEKKSFTKRPLLRRELERRVRKFAEPDIPAEITGEELEKRVRFQLTSLAVENAEAVAKHLAALDFFLETDPERAYWHGQSASHRAGRLAIVRERAGIAAVKHGKFDVALRELKAAHRMSGAPSILPYIAECERALGNPRKALEIAGSIATNKLTDVEQVELRITSAACRIELGQNDAAVVTLTCKELNISDAPWGNRLRDAYIAALTAAGRSGEARPWSY
;
A
#
# COMPACT_ATOMS: atom_id res chain seq x y z
N MET A 1 -41.29 -29.14 39.82
CA MET A 1 -40.35 -30.26 39.57
C MET A 1 -40.99 -31.15 38.52
N GLU A 2 -40.48 -31.15 37.30
CA GLU A 2 -41.00 -32.01 36.23
C GLU A 2 -39.80 -32.58 35.47
N LYS A 3 -39.56 -33.88 35.67
CA LYS A 3 -38.42 -34.62 35.12
C LYS A 3 -38.72 -34.93 33.65
N ARG A 4 -37.89 -34.43 32.73
CA ARG A 4 -37.96 -34.80 31.31
C ARG A 4 -37.20 -36.10 31.07
N GLU A 5 -37.93 -37.03 30.47
CA GLU A 5 -37.60 -38.41 30.14
C GLU A 5 -36.59 -38.50 28.98
N TRP A 6 -35.58 -39.35 29.13
CA TRP A 6 -34.52 -39.60 28.14
C TRP A 6 -34.99 -40.66 27.13
N LYS A 7 -34.96 -40.37 25.82
CA LYS A 7 -35.17 -41.36 24.75
C LYS A 7 -33.84 -41.86 24.15
N PRO A 8 -33.63 -43.18 23.98
CA PRO A 8 -32.39 -43.73 23.45
C PRO A 8 -32.27 -43.57 21.92
N ARG A 9 -31.04 -43.38 21.45
CA ARG A 9 -30.69 -43.28 20.02
C ARG A 9 -30.69 -44.68 19.38
N SER A 10 -31.31 -44.79 18.21
CA SER A 10 -31.40 -46.01 17.41
C SER A 10 -30.06 -46.35 16.72
N ASP A 11 -29.57 -47.56 16.97
CA ASP A 11 -28.45 -48.19 16.26
C ASP A 11 -28.82 -48.52 14.81
N LYS A 12 -28.02 -48.06 13.84
CA LYS A 12 -28.10 -48.51 12.44
C LYS A 12 -26.92 -49.43 12.13
N PRO A 13 -27.14 -50.60 11.50
CA PRO A 13 -26.08 -51.56 11.21
C PRO A 13 -25.19 -51.11 10.03
N ARG A 14 -23.89 -51.42 10.16
CA ARG A 14 -22.86 -51.25 9.12
C ARG A 14 -23.13 -52.21 7.95
N SER A 15 -23.16 -51.69 6.73
CA SER A 15 -23.19 -52.50 5.51
C SER A 15 -21.77 -52.79 5.02
N ASP A 16 -21.37 -54.05 5.08
CA ASP A 16 -20.16 -54.57 4.44
C ASP A 16 -20.36 -54.65 2.91
N LYS A 17 -19.48 -53.99 2.15
CA LYS A 17 -19.34 -54.21 0.70
C LYS A 17 -17.89 -54.59 0.37
N PRO A 18 -17.63 -55.61 -0.47
CA PRO A 18 -16.28 -56.06 -0.78
C PRO A 18 -15.53 -55.04 -1.65
N ARG A 19 -14.25 -54.81 -1.33
CA ARG A 19 -13.31 -54.03 -2.16
C ARG A 19 -12.99 -54.80 -3.43
N SER A 20 -13.24 -54.19 -4.59
CA SER A 20 -12.70 -54.64 -5.87
C SER A 20 -11.27 -54.12 -6.06
N ASP A 21 -10.29 -55.03 -6.07
CA ASP A 21 -8.92 -54.74 -6.43
C ASP A 21 -8.82 -54.45 -7.94
N LYS A 22 -8.39 -53.23 -8.29
CA LYS A 22 -7.88 -52.90 -9.62
C LYS A 22 -6.44 -52.39 -9.50
N PRO A 23 -5.47 -52.92 -10.28
CA PRO A 23 -4.09 -52.48 -10.18
C PRO A 23 -3.95 -51.06 -10.75
N THR A 24 -3.50 -50.11 -9.93
CA THR A 24 -3.14 -48.76 -10.38
C THR A 24 -1.72 -48.78 -10.97
N GLU A 25 -1.64 -48.52 -12.27
CA GLU A 25 -0.38 -48.22 -12.97
C GLU A 25 0.37 -47.08 -12.27
N LYS A 26 1.58 -47.37 -11.80
CA LYS A 26 2.52 -46.37 -11.28
C LYS A 26 3.05 -45.51 -12.44
N LYS A 27 2.38 -44.40 -12.73
CA LYS A 27 2.97 -43.35 -13.59
C LYS A 27 4.08 -42.63 -12.83
N SER A 28 5.30 -42.79 -13.33
CA SER A 28 6.52 -42.11 -12.91
C SER A 28 6.35 -40.59 -12.97
N PHE A 29 6.41 -39.92 -11.81
CA PHE A 29 6.50 -38.47 -11.73
C PHE A 29 7.91 -38.01 -12.16
N THR A 30 8.11 -37.81 -13.45
CA THR A 30 9.25 -37.02 -13.96
C THR A 30 9.07 -35.56 -13.51
N LYS A 31 10.08 -35.04 -12.81
CA LYS A 31 10.12 -33.71 -12.19
C LYS A 31 9.93 -32.56 -13.21
N ARG A 32 8.89 -31.76 -12.95
CA ARG A 32 8.68 -30.31 -13.22
C ARG A 32 9.68 -29.57 -14.13
N PRO A 33 9.26 -29.25 -15.37
CA PRO A 33 9.61 -27.98 -16.03
C PRO A 33 8.40 -27.04 -16.23
N LEU A 34 7.18 -27.50 -15.94
CA LEU A 34 5.95 -26.76 -16.26
C LEU A 34 5.69 -25.56 -15.34
N LEU A 35 6.10 -25.61 -14.07
CA LEU A 35 5.89 -24.50 -13.14
C LEU A 35 6.65 -23.23 -13.52
N ARG A 36 7.87 -23.35 -14.07
CA ARG A 36 8.64 -22.19 -14.51
C ARG A 36 7.97 -21.52 -15.71
N ARG A 37 7.52 -22.33 -16.67
CA ARG A 37 6.81 -21.86 -17.87
C ARG A 37 5.43 -21.28 -17.55
N GLU A 38 4.81 -21.71 -16.45
CA GLU A 38 3.53 -21.20 -15.97
C GLU A 38 3.68 -19.92 -15.13
N LEU A 39 4.77 -19.81 -14.36
CA LEU A 39 5.22 -18.52 -13.77
C LEU A 39 5.55 -17.52 -14.88
N GLU A 40 6.30 -17.93 -15.90
CA GLU A 40 6.65 -17.17 -17.10
C GLU A 40 5.44 -16.90 -18.02
N ARG A 41 4.31 -17.61 -17.87
CA ARG A 41 3.05 -17.32 -18.58
C ARG A 41 2.16 -16.34 -17.83
N ARG A 42 2.23 -16.30 -16.49
CA ARG A 42 1.67 -15.18 -15.71
C ARG A 42 2.35 -13.85 -16.03
N VAL A 43 3.53 -13.87 -16.66
CA VAL A 43 4.24 -12.68 -17.17
C VAL A 43 3.51 -11.99 -18.34
N ARG A 44 2.43 -12.55 -18.93
CA ARG A 44 1.71 -11.87 -20.04
C ARG A 44 0.39 -11.23 -19.60
N LYS A 45 0.46 -9.94 -19.21
CA LYS A 45 -0.47 -8.81 -19.50
C LYS A 45 -0.42 -7.70 -18.44
N PHE A 46 0.76 -7.40 -17.91
CA PHE A 46 1.03 -6.01 -17.60
C PHE A 46 2.14 -5.55 -18.56
N ALA A 47 1.96 -4.42 -19.24
CA ALA A 47 2.94 -3.89 -20.18
C ALA A 47 4.15 -3.45 -19.38
N GLU A 48 5.07 -4.37 -19.07
CA GLU A 48 6.30 -4.07 -18.34
C GLU A 48 6.97 -2.88 -19.04
N PRO A 49 7.02 -1.71 -18.39
CA PRO A 49 7.43 -0.48 -19.06
C PRO A 49 8.91 -0.53 -19.36
N ASP A 50 9.27 0.01 -20.53
CA ASP A 50 10.66 0.13 -20.93
C ASP A 50 11.42 1.00 -19.93
N ILE A 51 12.60 0.53 -19.56
CA ILE A 51 13.51 1.22 -18.65
C ILE A 51 14.38 2.15 -19.52
N PRO A 52 14.40 3.47 -19.25
CA PRO A 52 15.30 4.41 -19.93
C PRO A 52 16.76 3.96 -19.83
N ALA A 53 17.55 4.23 -20.88
CA ALA A 53 18.92 3.72 -21.00
C ALA A 53 19.87 4.31 -19.92
N GLU A 54 19.56 5.51 -19.45
CA GLU A 54 20.25 6.22 -18.37
C GLU A 54 20.05 5.57 -16.98
N ILE A 55 19.07 4.68 -16.83
CA ILE A 55 18.76 4.05 -15.54
C ILE A 55 19.54 2.76 -15.37
N THR A 56 20.50 2.79 -14.45
CA THR A 56 21.40 1.65 -14.19
C THR A 56 20.93 0.79 -13.01
N GLY A 57 20.15 1.38 -12.08
CA GLY A 57 19.79 0.81 -10.79
C GLY A 57 20.77 1.18 -9.67
N GLU A 58 21.92 1.78 -10.01
CA GLU A 58 22.90 2.26 -9.03
C GLU A 58 22.48 3.56 -8.34
N GLU A 59 21.54 4.29 -8.95
CA GLU A 59 20.95 5.53 -8.44
C GLU A 59 20.18 5.31 -7.14
N LEU A 60 19.78 4.06 -6.87
CA LEU A 60 19.13 3.69 -5.63
C LEU A 60 20.03 3.91 -4.42
N GLU A 61 19.41 4.41 -3.35
CA GLU A 61 20.04 4.54 -2.05
C GLU A 61 20.69 3.20 -1.62
N LYS A 62 21.90 3.28 -1.06
CA LYS A 62 22.68 2.11 -0.63
C LYS A 62 21.87 1.18 0.28
N ARG A 63 21.05 1.73 1.16
CA ARG A 63 20.18 0.95 2.07
C ARG A 63 19.12 0.15 1.32
N VAL A 64 18.54 0.69 0.26
CA VAL A 64 17.57 -0.02 -0.59
C VAL A 64 18.26 -1.14 -1.35
N ARG A 65 19.41 -0.86 -1.98
CA ARG A 65 20.20 -1.88 -2.70
C ARG A 65 20.62 -3.04 -1.79
N PHE A 66 21.00 -2.74 -0.56
CA PHE A 66 21.35 -3.77 0.42
C PHE A 66 20.19 -4.76 0.67
N GLN A 67 18.94 -4.29 0.71
CA GLN A 67 17.78 -5.18 0.89
C GLN A 67 17.55 -6.13 -0.31
N LEU A 68 18.02 -5.77 -1.50
CA LEU A 68 17.90 -6.58 -2.71
C LEU A 68 18.91 -7.73 -2.77
N THR A 69 19.95 -7.72 -1.94
CA THR A 69 21.03 -8.74 -1.93
C THR A 69 20.55 -10.17 -1.63
N SER A 70 19.34 -10.30 -1.05
CA SER A 70 18.68 -11.59 -0.81
C SER A 70 18.02 -12.21 -2.05
N LEU A 71 18.03 -11.51 -3.18
CA LEU A 71 17.53 -11.99 -4.47
C LEU A 71 18.69 -12.61 -5.29
N ALA A 72 18.36 -13.43 -6.28
CA ALA A 72 19.34 -13.83 -7.30
C ALA A 72 19.86 -12.59 -8.02
N VAL A 73 21.14 -12.57 -8.39
CA VAL A 73 21.84 -11.38 -8.91
C VAL A 73 21.08 -10.73 -10.07
N GLU A 74 20.68 -11.53 -11.07
CA GLU A 74 19.97 -11.04 -12.24
C GLU A 74 18.59 -10.45 -11.90
N ASN A 75 17.91 -11.02 -10.90
CA ASN A 75 16.63 -10.50 -10.43
C ASN A 75 16.81 -9.25 -9.57
N ALA A 76 17.87 -9.18 -8.77
CA ALA A 76 18.21 -8.00 -7.98
C ALA A 76 18.48 -6.80 -8.89
N GLU A 77 19.26 -6.98 -9.96
CA GLU A 77 19.54 -5.96 -10.97
C GLU A 77 18.26 -5.48 -11.67
N ALA A 78 17.41 -6.39 -12.12
CA ALA A 78 16.15 -6.02 -12.77
C ALA A 78 15.22 -5.24 -11.84
N VAL A 79 15.09 -5.67 -10.58
CA VAL A 79 14.28 -4.98 -9.56
C VAL A 79 14.88 -3.61 -9.24
N ALA A 80 16.21 -3.51 -9.12
CA ALA A 80 16.88 -2.24 -8.87
C ALA A 80 16.59 -1.22 -9.96
N LYS A 81 16.70 -1.62 -11.24
CA LYS A 81 16.38 -0.75 -12.38
C LYS A 81 14.92 -0.30 -12.38
N HIS A 82 13.97 -1.18 -12.06
CA HIS A 82 12.57 -0.78 -11.94
C HIS A 82 12.30 0.16 -10.78
N LEU A 83 12.92 -0.03 -9.62
CA LEU A 83 12.76 0.91 -8.51
C LEU A 83 13.40 2.27 -8.82
N ALA A 84 14.55 2.30 -9.49
CA ALA A 84 15.16 3.54 -9.94
C ALA A 84 14.28 4.26 -10.99
N ALA A 85 13.70 3.52 -11.93
CA ALA A 85 12.74 4.06 -12.89
C ALA A 85 11.46 4.56 -12.23
N LEU A 86 10.96 3.86 -11.21
CA LEU A 86 9.84 4.34 -10.40
C LEU A 86 10.15 5.69 -9.77
N ASP A 87 11.30 5.82 -9.10
CA ASP A 87 11.71 7.06 -8.44
C ASP A 87 11.88 8.21 -9.44
N PHE A 88 12.41 7.90 -10.63
CA PHE A 88 12.60 8.87 -11.72
C PHE A 88 11.27 9.43 -12.25
N PHE A 89 10.25 8.58 -12.40
CA PHE A 89 8.95 8.98 -12.94
C PHE A 89 7.93 9.41 -11.88
N LEU A 90 8.21 9.25 -10.57
CA LEU A 90 7.20 9.34 -9.52
C LEU A 90 6.40 10.65 -9.52
N GLU A 91 7.05 11.77 -9.80
CA GLU A 91 6.40 13.09 -9.83
C GLU A 91 6.04 13.56 -11.25
N THR A 92 6.70 13.05 -12.29
CA THR A 92 6.55 13.52 -13.68
C THR A 92 5.60 12.66 -14.52
N ASP A 93 5.60 11.35 -14.31
CA ASP A 93 4.72 10.37 -14.96
C ASP A 93 4.29 9.29 -13.94
N PRO A 94 3.32 9.61 -13.08
CA PRO A 94 2.86 8.69 -12.04
C PRO A 94 2.33 7.35 -12.57
N GLU A 95 1.76 7.33 -13.79
CA GLU A 95 1.29 6.10 -14.41
C GLU A 95 2.47 5.17 -14.75
N ARG A 96 3.51 5.71 -15.38
CA ARG A 96 4.71 4.92 -15.68
C ARG A 96 5.44 4.48 -14.41
N ALA A 97 5.52 5.34 -13.39
CA ALA A 97 6.07 4.99 -12.09
C ALA A 97 5.30 3.84 -11.42
N TYR A 98 3.97 3.90 -11.43
CA TYR A 98 3.09 2.83 -10.95
C TYR A 98 3.45 1.50 -11.62
N TRP A 99 3.57 1.51 -12.94
CA TRP A 99 3.86 0.32 -13.72
C TRP A 99 5.25 -0.27 -13.50
N HIS A 100 6.28 0.56 -13.29
CA HIS A 100 7.58 0.09 -12.82
C HIS A 100 7.47 -0.55 -11.42
N GLY A 101 6.69 0.06 -10.52
CA GLY A 101 6.42 -0.49 -9.18
C GLY A 101 5.73 -1.84 -9.21
N GLN A 102 4.73 -2.01 -10.07
CA GLN A 102 4.04 -3.30 -10.25
C GLN A 102 5.00 -4.37 -10.79
N SER A 103 5.88 -4.01 -11.71
CA SER A 103 6.90 -4.91 -12.26
C SER A 103 7.90 -5.34 -11.18
N ALA A 104 8.38 -4.40 -10.34
CA ALA A 104 9.23 -4.69 -9.20
C ALA A 104 8.52 -5.58 -8.16
N SER A 105 7.27 -5.28 -7.80
CA SER A 105 6.46 -6.06 -6.84
C SER A 105 6.20 -7.49 -7.33
N HIS A 106 5.97 -7.67 -8.63
CA HIS A 106 5.82 -9.01 -9.21
C HIS A 106 7.11 -9.84 -9.09
N ARG A 107 8.27 -9.21 -9.30
CA ARG A 107 9.60 -9.85 -9.24
C ARG A 107 10.10 -10.10 -7.81
N ALA A 108 9.77 -9.22 -6.87
CA ALA A 108 10.35 -9.20 -5.53
C ALA A 108 9.36 -8.83 -4.41
N GLY A 109 8.09 -9.19 -4.55
CA GLY A 109 7.03 -8.94 -3.54
C GLY A 109 7.21 -9.64 -2.19
N ARG A 110 8.33 -10.33 -1.96
CA ARG A 110 8.73 -10.81 -0.62
C ARG A 110 9.58 -9.81 0.15
N LEU A 111 9.93 -8.68 -0.45
CA LEU A 111 10.70 -7.61 0.19
C LEU A 111 9.77 -6.45 0.55
N ALA A 112 9.83 -6.01 1.82
CA ALA A 112 8.95 -4.97 2.33
C ALA A 112 9.13 -3.66 1.55
N ILE A 113 10.39 -3.27 1.30
CA ILE A 113 10.74 -2.04 0.57
C ILE A 113 10.18 -2.00 -0.86
N VAL A 114 10.14 -3.16 -1.54
CA VAL A 114 9.61 -3.25 -2.90
C VAL A 114 8.10 -3.00 -2.90
N ARG A 115 7.39 -3.62 -1.93
CA ARG A 115 5.95 -3.40 -1.76
C ARG A 115 5.63 -1.98 -1.34
N GLU A 116 6.43 -1.40 -0.46
CA GLU A 116 6.28 -0.02 -0.01
C GLU A 116 6.38 0.95 -1.19
N ARG A 117 7.46 0.86 -2.00
CA ARG A 117 7.65 1.72 -3.18
C ARG A 117 6.54 1.54 -4.21
N ALA A 118 6.16 0.28 -4.51
CA ALA A 118 5.04 0.00 -5.42
C ALA A 118 3.72 0.58 -4.91
N GLY A 119 3.48 0.49 -3.60
CA GLY A 119 2.31 1.08 -2.94
C GLY A 119 2.28 2.60 -3.03
N ILE A 120 3.41 3.28 -2.77
CA ILE A 120 3.52 4.75 -2.89
C ILE A 120 3.28 5.20 -4.33
N ALA A 121 3.85 4.51 -5.32
CA ALA A 121 3.59 4.82 -6.73
C ALA A 121 2.11 4.61 -7.11
N ALA A 122 1.46 3.58 -6.56
CA ALA A 122 0.03 3.36 -6.74
C ALA A 122 -0.83 4.47 -6.10
N VAL A 123 -0.43 5.03 -4.95
CA VAL A 123 -1.06 6.22 -4.35
C VAL A 123 -0.96 7.40 -5.31
N LYS A 124 0.25 7.70 -5.80
CA LYS A 124 0.49 8.81 -6.73
C LYS A 124 -0.30 8.70 -8.04
N HIS A 125 -0.52 7.49 -8.53
CA HIS A 125 -1.35 7.23 -9.70
C HIS A 125 -2.86 7.14 -9.41
N GLY A 126 -3.28 7.17 -8.13
CA GLY A 126 -4.68 7.10 -7.73
C GLY A 126 -5.31 5.70 -7.74
N LYS A 127 -4.49 4.64 -7.75
CA LYS A 127 -4.94 3.23 -7.66
C LYS A 127 -5.00 2.78 -6.20
N PHE A 128 -5.90 3.40 -5.42
CA PHE A 128 -5.95 3.26 -3.97
C PHE A 128 -6.25 1.84 -3.47
N ASP A 129 -6.99 1.03 -4.22
CA ASP A 129 -7.25 -0.38 -3.93
C ASP A 129 -5.95 -1.22 -4.01
N VAL A 130 -5.15 -0.99 -5.05
CA VAL A 130 -3.85 -1.64 -5.26
C VAL A 130 -2.86 -1.15 -4.22
N ALA A 131 -2.79 0.16 -4.01
CA ALA A 131 -1.93 0.80 -3.03
C ALA A 131 -2.17 0.24 -1.62
N LEU A 132 -3.43 0.19 -1.18
CA LEU A 132 -3.80 -0.33 0.14
C LEU A 132 -3.33 -1.77 0.36
N ARG A 133 -3.44 -2.62 -0.66
CA ARG A 133 -2.98 -4.01 -0.60
C ARG A 133 -1.46 -4.11 -0.47
N GLU A 134 -0.72 -3.33 -1.26
CA GLU A 134 0.75 -3.31 -1.22
C GLU A 134 1.27 -2.74 0.11
N LEU A 135 0.74 -1.60 0.54
CA LEU A 135 1.16 -0.90 1.76
C LEU A 135 0.83 -1.71 3.02
N LYS A 136 -0.35 -2.35 3.10
CA LYS A 136 -0.66 -3.27 4.22
C LYS A 136 0.29 -4.46 4.26
N ALA A 137 0.67 -4.99 3.10
CA ALA A 137 1.64 -6.08 3.05
C ALA A 137 3.04 -5.59 3.48
N ALA A 138 3.49 -4.43 2.98
CA ALA A 138 4.75 -3.82 3.40
C ALA A 138 4.78 -3.56 4.92
N HIS A 139 3.73 -2.97 5.48
CA HIS A 139 3.64 -2.67 6.91
C HIS A 139 3.63 -3.94 7.77
N ARG A 140 2.95 -5.01 7.37
CA ARG A 140 3.04 -6.31 8.09
C ARG A 140 4.45 -6.88 8.12
N MET A 141 5.25 -6.59 7.10
CA MET A 141 6.60 -7.14 6.95
C MET A 141 7.66 -6.30 7.70
N SER A 142 7.54 -4.97 7.64
CA SER A 142 8.55 -4.06 8.23
C SER A 142 8.13 -3.47 9.58
N GLY A 143 6.83 -3.38 9.87
CA GLY A 143 6.30 -2.62 10.99
C GLY A 143 6.53 -1.10 10.89
N ALA A 144 6.96 -0.60 9.72
CA ALA A 144 7.39 0.79 9.57
C ALA A 144 6.20 1.76 9.73
N PRO A 145 6.28 2.73 10.67
CA PRO A 145 5.21 3.72 10.88
C PRO A 145 5.00 4.66 9.69
N SER A 146 6.05 4.92 8.90
CA SER A 146 6.05 5.73 7.67
C SER A 146 5.01 5.29 6.63
N ILE A 147 4.59 4.02 6.68
CA ILE A 147 3.62 3.43 5.75
C ILE A 147 2.18 3.78 6.16
N LEU A 148 1.92 4.02 7.45
CA LEU A 148 0.57 4.20 7.97
C LEU A 148 -0.16 5.46 7.42
N PRO A 149 0.50 6.62 7.22
CA PRO A 149 -0.13 7.76 6.55
C PRO A 149 -0.70 7.41 5.18
N TYR A 150 0.05 6.69 4.35
CA TYR A 150 -0.42 6.26 3.02
C TYR A 150 -1.58 5.27 3.10
N ILE A 151 -1.59 4.38 4.10
CA ILE A 151 -2.73 3.47 4.34
C ILE A 151 -3.97 4.27 4.72
N ALA A 152 -3.85 5.26 5.61
CA ALA A 152 -4.96 6.12 5.99
C ALA A 152 -5.51 6.89 4.79
N GLU A 153 -4.64 7.44 3.94
CA GLU A 153 -5.03 8.12 2.70
C GLU A 153 -5.80 7.19 1.76
N CYS A 154 -5.32 5.95 1.57
CA CYS A 154 -6.02 4.97 0.74
C CYS A 154 -7.42 4.64 1.29
N GLU A 155 -7.56 4.45 2.61
CA GLU A 155 -8.86 4.18 3.23
C GLU A 155 -9.82 5.37 3.05
N ARG A 156 -9.34 6.61 3.18
CA ARG A 156 -10.12 7.82 2.87
C ARG A 156 -10.58 7.83 1.42
N ALA A 157 -9.66 7.65 0.48
CA ALA A 157 -9.95 7.67 -0.96
C ALA A 157 -10.93 6.56 -1.40
N LEU A 158 -10.98 5.45 -0.66
CA LEU A 158 -11.94 4.37 -0.85
C LEU A 158 -13.28 4.58 -0.09
N GLY A 159 -13.52 5.78 0.44
CA GLY A 159 -14.77 6.17 1.09
C GLY A 159 -14.87 5.80 2.57
N ASN A 160 -13.75 5.53 3.24
CA ASN A 160 -13.72 5.15 4.66
C ASN A 160 -13.01 6.21 5.56
N PRO A 161 -13.46 7.48 5.59
CA PRO A 161 -12.77 8.55 6.32
C PRO A 161 -12.68 8.32 7.84
N ARG A 162 -13.66 7.65 8.46
CA ARG A 162 -13.61 7.31 9.90
C ARG A 162 -12.44 6.37 10.21
N LYS A 163 -12.23 5.37 9.36
CA LYS A 163 -11.15 4.40 9.51
C LYS A 163 -9.79 5.03 9.23
N ALA A 164 -9.73 5.95 8.26
CA ALA A 164 -8.53 6.74 8.03
C ALA A 164 -8.13 7.55 9.29
N LEU A 165 -9.10 8.18 9.97
CA LEU A 165 -8.85 8.89 11.24
C LEU A 165 -8.44 7.96 12.39
N GLU A 166 -9.03 6.77 12.48
CA GLU A 166 -8.61 5.75 13.47
C GLU A 166 -7.15 5.35 13.26
N ILE A 167 -6.77 5.04 12.02
CA ILE A 167 -5.39 4.72 11.65
C ILE A 167 -4.48 5.90 11.97
N ALA A 168 -4.85 7.12 11.57
CA ALA A 168 -4.05 8.31 11.83
C ALA A 168 -3.81 8.55 13.33
N GLY A 169 -4.83 8.33 14.17
CA GLY A 169 -4.73 8.46 15.63
C GLY A 169 -3.87 7.39 16.30
N SER A 170 -3.61 6.25 15.64
CA SER A 170 -2.76 5.17 16.15
C SER A 170 -1.25 5.42 15.96
N ILE A 171 -0.88 6.40 15.13
CA ILE A 171 0.51 6.64 14.74
C ILE A 171 1.21 7.46 15.81
N ALA A 172 2.34 6.94 16.32
CA ALA A 172 3.26 7.73 17.11
C ALA A 172 3.98 8.74 16.20
N THR A 173 3.48 9.98 16.15
CA THR A 173 3.94 11.02 15.21
C THR A 173 5.43 11.36 15.34
N ASN A 174 6.03 11.17 16.52
CA ASN A 174 7.46 11.34 16.75
C ASN A 174 8.35 10.32 16.00
N LYS A 175 7.76 9.27 15.42
CA LYS A 175 8.45 8.30 14.55
C LYS A 175 8.37 8.66 13.06
N LEU A 176 7.66 9.73 12.72
CA LEU A 176 7.50 10.23 11.36
C LEU A 176 8.42 11.43 11.13
N THR A 177 8.90 11.57 9.90
CA THR A 177 9.53 12.79 9.41
C THR A 177 8.53 13.94 9.38
N ASP A 178 9.02 15.19 9.36
CA ASP A 178 8.15 16.38 9.31
C ASP A 178 7.24 16.35 8.07
N VAL A 179 7.76 15.89 6.92
CA VAL A 179 6.98 15.70 5.68
C VAL A 179 5.81 14.74 5.94
N GLU A 180 6.08 13.56 6.49
CA GLU A 180 5.05 12.54 6.76
C GLU A 180 4.02 13.00 7.79
N GLN A 181 4.44 13.75 8.81
CA GLN A 181 3.52 14.32 9.79
C GLN A 181 2.58 15.34 9.15
N VAL A 182 3.09 16.18 8.24
CA VAL A 182 2.26 17.15 7.52
C VAL A 182 1.27 16.46 6.60
N GLU A 183 1.70 15.45 5.83
CA GLU A 183 0.80 14.66 4.98
C GLU A 183 -0.30 13.95 5.78
N LEU A 184 0.06 13.42 6.96
CA LEU A 184 -0.92 12.82 7.86
C LEU A 184 -1.95 13.83 8.36
N ARG A 185 -1.53 15.06 8.68
CA ARG A 185 -2.43 16.16 9.10
C ARG A 185 -3.38 16.56 7.97
N ILE A 186 -2.85 16.74 6.76
CA ILE A 186 -3.65 17.05 5.56
C ILE A 186 -4.71 15.98 5.33
N THR A 187 -4.31 14.71 5.35
CA THR A 187 -5.23 13.58 5.20
C THR A 187 -6.30 13.56 6.30
N SER A 188 -5.91 13.78 7.56
CA SER A 188 -6.82 13.80 8.70
C SER A 188 -7.84 14.94 8.61
N ALA A 189 -7.40 16.12 8.17
CA ALA A 189 -8.27 17.27 7.97
C ALA A 189 -9.27 17.02 6.83
N ALA A 190 -8.82 16.45 5.71
CA ALA A 190 -9.70 16.06 4.61
C ALA A 190 -10.79 15.07 5.07
N CYS A 191 -10.42 14.04 5.86
CA CYS A 191 -11.39 13.11 6.45
C CYS A 191 -12.43 13.82 7.33
N ARG A 192 -11.99 14.82 8.11
CA ARG A 192 -12.89 15.61 8.98
C ARG A 192 -13.89 16.41 8.15
N ILE A 193 -13.44 17.05 7.06
CA ILE A 193 -14.32 17.77 6.13
C ILE A 193 -15.35 16.82 5.51
N GLU A 194 -14.93 15.64 5.04
CA GLU A 194 -15.83 14.61 4.49
C GLU A 194 -16.88 14.12 5.51
N LEU A 195 -16.56 14.21 6.81
CA LEU A 195 -17.47 13.88 7.91
C LEU A 195 -18.29 15.07 8.41
N GLY A 196 -18.18 16.25 7.78
CA GLY A 196 -18.85 17.49 8.20
C GLY A 196 -18.25 18.15 9.45
N GLN A 197 -17.07 17.72 9.89
CA GLN A 197 -16.37 18.23 11.08
C GLN A 197 -15.43 19.39 10.71
N ASN A 198 -15.99 20.43 10.08
CA ASN A 198 -15.19 21.46 9.39
C ASN A 198 -14.31 22.27 10.37
N ASP A 199 -14.82 22.65 11.53
CA ASP A 199 -14.02 23.36 12.55
C ASP A 199 -12.85 22.52 13.06
N ALA A 200 -13.08 21.23 13.26
CA ALA A 200 -12.02 20.30 13.68
C ALA A 200 -10.97 20.13 12.58
N ALA A 201 -11.34 20.21 11.31
CA ALA A 201 -10.39 20.20 10.19
C ALA A 201 -9.47 21.42 10.22
N VAL A 202 -10.02 22.62 10.48
CA VAL A 202 -9.21 23.84 10.64
C VAL A 202 -8.21 23.67 11.80
N VAL A 203 -8.68 23.24 12.97
CA VAL A 203 -7.81 23.01 14.15
C VAL A 203 -6.71 21.99 13.86
N THR A 204 -6.99 20.95 13.07
CA THR A 204 -6.00 19.93 12.69
C THR A 204 -4.82 20.53 11.91
N LEU A 205 -5.12 21.49 11.05
CA LEU A 205 -4.18 22.14 10.14
C LEU A 205 -3.54 23.39 10.75
N THR A 206 -4.09 23.95 11.83
CA THR A 206 -3.43 25.00 12.61
C THR A 206 -2.19 24.44 13.29
N CYS A 207 -1.04 24.57 12.63
CA CYS A 207 0.23 24.05 13.11
C CYS A 207 1.40 24.99 12.80
N LYS A 208 2.53 24.80 13.49
CA LYS A 208 3.71 25.66 13.33
C LYS A 208 4.31 25.56 11.92
N GLU A 209 4.11 24.42 11.27
CA GLU A 209 4.64 24.11 9.94
C GLU A 209 4.03 24.98 8.83
N LEU A 210 2.86 25.60 9.06
CA LEU A 210 2.25 26.58 8.14
C LEU A 210 3.16 27.79 7.88
N ASN A 211 3.97 28.17 8.89
CA ASN A 211 4.82 29.36 8.84
C ASN A 211 6.20 29.10 8.22
N ILE A 212 6.48 27.89 7.74
CA ILE A 212 7.76 27.55 7.13
C ILE A 212 7.66 27.85 5.63
N SER A 213 8.36 28.91 5.18
CA SER A 213 8.25 29.41 3.79
C SER A 213 8.79 28.41 2.76
N ASP A 214 9.96 27.82 3.02
CA ASP A 214 10.72 27.02 2.04
C ASP A 214 10.58 25.51 2.24
N ALA A 215 9.52 25.08 2.93
CA ALA A 215 9.28 23.66 3.15
C ALA A 215 8.71 22.99 1.89
N PRO A 216 9.12 21.74 1.58
CA PRO A 216 8.56 20.97 0.45
C PRO A 216 7.04 20.81 0.49
N TRP A 217 6.42 20.89 1.68
CA TRP A 217 4.98 20.75 1.90
C TRP A 217 4.23 22.09 1.97
N GLY A 218 4.92 23.24 1.92
CA GLY A 218 4.36 24.54 2.26
C GLY A 218 3.09 24.88 1.48
N ASN A 219 3.14 24.79 0.15
CA ASN A 219 2.01 25.10 -0.71
C ASN A 219 0.83 24.16 -0.45
N ARG A 220 1.08 22.84 -0.44
CA ARG A 220 0.04 21.82 -0.23
C ARG A 220 -0.66 21.99 1.13
N LEU A 221 0.09 22.31 2.18
CA LEU A 221 -0.45 22.53 3.51
C LEU A 221 -1.33 23.80 3.57
N ARG A 222 -0.88 24.89 2.93
CA ARG A 222 -1.67 26.14 2.84
C ARG A 222 -2.96 25.95 2.04
N ASP A 223 -2.88 25.26 0.90
CA ASP A 223 -4.05 24.94 0.08
C ASP A 223 -5.09 24.14 0.87
N ALA A 224 -4.63 23.12 1.61
CA ALA A 224 -5.49 22.34 2.50
C ALA A 224 -6.10 23.20 3.63
N TYR A 225 -5.33 24.12 4.20
CA TYR A 225 -5.80 25.02 5.26
C TYR A 225 -6.87 26.00 4.74
N ILE A 226 -6.66 26.58 3.56
CA ILE A 226 -7.63 27.43 2.88
C ILE A 226 -8.91 26.63 2.61
N ALA A 227 -8.80 25.42 2.06
CA ALA A 227 -9.96 24.56 1.80
C ALA A 227 -10.75 24.25 3.09
N ALA A 228 -10.05 23.99 4.20
CA ALA A 228 -10.69 23.78 5.50
C ALA A 228 -11.41 25.03 6.02
N LEU A 229 -10.78 26.21 5.90
CA LEU A 229 -11.41 27.48 6.27
C LEU A 229 -12.64 27.77 5.41
N THR A 230 -12.59 27.51 4.11
CA THR A 230 -13.73 27.66 3.22
C THR A 230 -14.87 26.70 3.59
N ALA A 231 -14.56 25.43 3.88
CA ALA A 231 -15.56 24.46 4.34
C ALA A 231 -16.22 24.89 5.66
N ALA A 232 -15.47 25.55 6.55
CA ALA A 232 -15.99 26.10 7.81
C ALA A 232 -16.73 27.44 7.66
N GLY A 233 -16.86 27.99 6.45
CA GLY A 233 -17.47 29.31 6.22
C GLY A 233 -16.59 30.49 6.66
N ARG A 234 -15.29 30.26 6.88
CA ARG A 234 -14.30 31.21 7.40
C ARG A 234 -13.34 31.73 6.32
N SER A 235 -13.80 31.82 5.07
CA SER A 235 -12.98 32.23 3.92
C SER A 235 -12.29 33.61 4.09
N GLY A 236 -12.83 34.49 4.93
CA GLY A 236 -12.18 35.77 5.26
C GLY A 236 -10.81 35.61 5.93
N GLU A 237 -10.60 34.52 6.67
CA GLU A 237 -9.34 34.20 7.37
C GLU A 237 -8.30 33.57 6.44
N ALA A 238 -8.68 33.15 5.23
CA ALA A 238 -7.79 32.53 4.25
C ALA A 238 -6.90 33.56 3.51
N ARG A 239 -7.23 34.85 3.58
CA ARG A 239 -6.54 35.92 2.84
C ARG A 239 -5.02 35.98 3.03
N PRO A 240 -4.45 35.79 4.24
CA PRO A 240 -3.00 35.80 4.44
C PRO A 240 -2.27 34.65 3.74
N TRP A 241 -3.00 33.61 3.33
CA TRP A 241 -2.44 32.37 2.79
C TRP A 241 -2.63 32.23 1.27
N SER A 242 -3.32 33.17 0.63
CA SER A 242 -3.77 33.07 -0.77
C SER A 242 -2.71 33.49 -1.82
N TYR A 243 -1.42 33.51 -1.46
CA TYR A 243 -0.31 33.99 -2.30
C TYR A 243 0.87 33.02 -2.30
#